data_AF-A0A7W1CIL6-F1
#
_entry.id   AF-A0A7W1CIL6-F1
#
_cell.length_a   1.000
_cell.length_b   1.000
_cell.length_c   1.000
_cell.angle_alpha   90.00
_cell.angle_beta   90.00
_cell.angle_gamma   90.00
#
_symmetry.space_group_name_H-M   'P 1'
#
loop_
_entity.id
_entity.type
_entity.pdbx_description
1 polymer ?
#
loop_
_entity_poly.entity_id
_entity_poly.type
_entity_poly.pdbx_seq_one_letter_code
_entity_poly.pdbx_strand_id
1 'polypeptide(L)'
;MKNILRLSILTVFLCITLTCSAEANFPNTKKVEVFKADLPPYENNGKYWPNDTQFLVIVHQYDGDIEWASRLHFPHIIYKKNKPEEEPFNAINKAKAETNLLKFIAQFYDDLPENVIQVYQYEYKAHHEGSLVDLLNSPDFEIKYAQSKTRGFWNFNISIMGDVAPQIPRMMESGWWINTMAPWFGDIENYGNFTQGKRSCAQFVVSRERIRSLPKEFYSAMYLWLVNNTIGEVTTGYDPITKTRNTTSQDNHSNSNYFTSRYMEWSWELIFTSHKPHEFIGVPFFRAMNPSEQTTQKEVGMLSALYGANQYYRDVTHEFVYHFLRNEKIVLPAGVNFNDLFMDTAYNSVKTLILNVDGKEYKIPEVRLDDTRIDLKK
;
A
#
# COMPACT_ATOMS: atom_id res chain seq x y z
N MET A 1 15.34 71.54 -0.44
CA MET A 1 14.00 71.59 0.20
C MET A 1 12.93 71.69 -0.87
N LYS A 2 12.43 70.54 -1.33
CA LYS A 2 11.18 70.27 -2.07
C LYS A 2 11.37 68.96 -2.84
N ASN A 3 10.34 68.12 -2.80
CA ASN A 3 10.12 66.92 -3.61
C ASN A 3 10.99 65.70 -3.25
N ILE A 4 10.41 64.78 -2.46
CA ILE A 4 10.40 63.31 -2.60
C ILE A 4 9.56 62.81 -1.41
N LEU A 5 8.23 62.75 -1.57
CA LEU A 5 7.36 61.97 -0.66
C LEU A 5 5.97 61.75 -1.28
N ARG A 6 5.89 61.10 -2.43
CA ARG A 6 4.64 60.52 -2.95
C ARG A 6 4.96 59.35 -3.88
N LEU A 7 5.37 58.20 -3.32
CA LEU A 7 5.37 56.94 -4.06
C LEU A 7 5.49 55.72 -3.12
N SER A 8 4.54 55.52 -2.20
CA SER A 8 4.58 54.30 -1.34
C SER A 8 3.23 53.83 -0.78
N ILE A 9 2.08 54.26 -1.32
CA ILE A 9 0.76 53.88 -0.75
C ILE A 9 -0.16 53.19 -1.77
N LEU A 10 0.27 52.95 -3.03
CA LEU A 10 -0.59 52.33 -4.05
C LEU A 10 -0.22 50.89 -4.47
N THR A 11 0.63 50.20 -3.70
CA THR A 11 1.06 48.82 -4.03
C THR A 11 0.62 47.78 -2.99
N VAL A 12 -0.12 48.17 -1.96
CA VAL A 12 -0.51 47.24 -0.85
C VAL A 12 -1.97 46.78 -0.93
N PHE A 13 -2.77 47.30 -1.86
CA PHE A 13 -4.20 46.96 -1.98
C PHE A 13 -4.58 46.04 -3.15
N LEU A 14 -3.61 45.40 -3.82
CA LEU A 14 -3.87 44.48 -4.94
C LEU A 14 -3.27 43.08 -4.73
N CYS A 15 -3.21 42.61 -3.48
CA CYS A 15 -2.76 41.24 -3.16
C CYS A 15 -3.74 40.46 -2.25
N ILE A 16 -4.97 40.93 -2.04
CA ILE A 16 -5.95 40.24 -1.18
C ILE A 16 -7.28 40.11 -1.92
N THR A 17 -7.30 39.30 -2.98
CA THR A 17 -8.49 38.57 -3.48
C THR A 17 -8.01 37.61 -4.56
N LEU A 18 -7.38 36.51 -4.16
CA LEU A 18 -7.13 35.32 -4.99
C LEU A 18 -6.78 34.16 -4.06
N THR A 19 -7.77 33.75 -3.26
CA THR A 19 -7.71 32.49 -2.50
C THR A 19 -8.71 31.50 -3.09
N CYS A 20 -8.14 30.56 -3.83
CA CYS A 20 -8.45 29.13 -3.82
C CYS A 20 -9.85 28.67 -4.26
N SER A 21 -10.04 28.53 -5.57
CA SER A 21 -10.58 27.28 -6.13
C SER A 21 -9.51 26.69 -7.05
N ALA A 22 -8.58 25.92 -6.47
CA ALA A 22 -7.71 25.07 -7.26
C ALA A 22 -8.51 23.81 -7.62
N GLU A 23 -9.36 23.91 -8.64
CA GLU A 23 -9.67 22.72 -9.44
C GLU A 23 -8.32 22.28 -10.04
N ALA A 24 -7.87 21.09 -9.65
CA ALA A 24 -6.70 20.46 -10.23
C ALA A 24 -7.00 20.25 -11.72
N ASN A 25 -6.59 21.21 -12.56
CA ASN A 25 -6.50 21.04 -13.99
C ASN A 25 -5.39 20.03 -14.27
N PHE A 26 -5.75 18.75 -14.22
CA PHE A 26 -4.92 17.68 -14.75
C PHE A 26 -4.67 18.01 -16.23
N PRO A 27 -3.41 18.10 -16.68
CA PRO A 27 -3.10 18.37 -18.06
C PRO A 27 -3.80 17.32 -18.92
N ASN A 28 -4.58 17.81 -19.88
CA ASN A 28 -5.39 17.08 -20.86
C ASN A 28 -4.77 15.71 -21.20
N THR A 29 -5.10 14.71 -20.40
CA THR A 29 -4.64 13.34 -20.61
C THR A 29 -5.27 12.95 -21.92
N LYS A 30 -4.45 12.60 -22.92
CA LYS A 30 -4.95 11.73 -23.99
C LYS A 30 -5.77 10.67 -23.28
N LYS A 31 -7.06 10.53 -23.61
CA LYS A 31 -7.90 9.45 -23.10
C LYS A 31 -7.13 8.17 -23.36
N VAL A 32 -6.38 7.71 -22.37
CA VAL A 32 -5.87 6.36 -22.35
C VAL A 32 -7.15 5.57 -22.29
N GLU A 33 -7.45 4.86 -23.37
CA GLU A 33 -8.52 3.88 -23.35
C GLU A 33 -8.15 2.90 -22.24
N VAL A 34 -8.70 3.15 -21.05
CA VAL A 34 -8.59 2.23 -19.93
C VAL A 34 -9.15 0.94 -20.48
N PHE A 35 -8.29 -0.08 -20.57
CA PHE A 35 -8.67 -1.41 -21.02
C PHE A 35 -9.83 -1.88 -20.12
N LYS A 36 -11.06 -1.70 -20.60
CA LYS A 36 -12.26 -2.32 -20.04
C LYS A 36 -12.25 -3.76 -20.50
N ALA A 37 -11.38 -4.54 -19.90
CA ALA A 37 -11.38 -5.96 -20.12
C ALA A 37 -12.16 -6.58 -18.97
N ASP A 38 -13.41 -6.88 -19.27
CA ASP A 38 -14.29 -7.60 -18.36
C ASP A 38 -13.76 -9.04 -18.27
N LEU A 39 -13.25 -9.41 -17.08
CA LEU A 39 -13.09 -10.82 -16.76
C LEU A 39 -14.46 -11.49 -16.93
N PRO A 40 -14.53 -12.72 -17.48
CA PRO A 40 -15.81 -13.38 -17.73
C PRO A 40 -16.67 -13.34 -16.46
N PRO A 41 -17.95 -12.93 -16.57
CA PRO A 41 -18.82 -12.81 -15.41
C PRO A 41 -18.89 -14.16 -14.70
N TYR A 42 -18.46 -14.18 -13.44
CA TYR A 42 -18.55 -15.36 -12.60
C TYR A 42 -19.95 -15.43 -12.00
N GLU A 43 -20.77 -16.37 -12.45
CA GLU A 43 -22.09 -16.65 -11.88
C GLU A 43 -21.93 -17.27 -10.49
N ASN A 44 -22.29 -16.50 -9.47
CA ASN A 44 -22.10 -16.83 -8.06
C ASN A 44 -23.16 -17.84 -7.59
N ASN A 45 -22.78 -19.11 -7.38
CA ASN A 45 -23.65 -20.13 -6.77
C ASN A 45 -23.27 -20.48 -5.31
N GLY A 46 -22.42 -19.68 -4.65
CA GLY A 46 -22.13 -19.84 -3.22
C GLY A 46 -20.88 -19.10 -2.78
N LYS A 47 -20.93 -18.45 -1.61
CA LYS A 47 -19.74 -17.88 -0.97
C LYS A 47 -18.78 -19.00 -0.56
N TYR A 48 -17.50 -18.83 -0.90
CA TYR A 48 -16.44 -19.80 -0.61
C TYR A 48 -15.92 -19.76 0.84
N TRP A 49 -16.29 -18.71 1.58
CA TRP A 49 -15.98 -18.54 2.99
C TRP A 49 -17.18 -17.90 3.73
N PRO A 50 -17.33 -18.15 5.03
CA PRO A 50 -18.33 -17.48 5.87
C PRO A 50 -18.20 -15.95 5.84
N ASN A 51 -19.33 -15.24 5.99
CA ASN A 51 -19.36 -13.77 5.97
C ASN A 51 -18.55 -13.11 7.10
N ASP A 52 -18.36 -13.83 8.20
CA ASP A 52 -17.61 -13.46 9.40
C ASP A 52 -16.16 -13.94 9.38
N THR A 53 -15.65 -14.37 8.21
CA THR A 53 -14.24 -14.77 8.07
C THR A 53 -13.33 -13.57 8.29
N GLN A 54 -12.70 -13.52 9.47
CA GLN A 54 -11.77 -12.45 9.87
C GLN A 54 -10.45 -12.53 9.10
N PHE A 55 -9.89 -13.72 8.93
CA PHE A 55 -8.65 -13.96 8.18
C PHE A 55 -8.84 -15.14 7.24
N LEU A 56 -8.38 -14.99 5.99
CA LEU A 56 -8.34 -16.07 5.01
C LEU A 56 -6.95 -16.16 4.40
N VAL A 57 -6.32 -17.33 4.45
CA VAL A 57 -5.01 -17.57 3.87
C VAL A 57 -5.15 -18.04 2.42
N ILE A 58 -4.51 -17.35 1.49
CA ILE A 58 -4.38 -17.75 0.10
C ILE A 58 -2.98 -18.33 -0.10
N VAL A 59 -2.92 -19.63 -0.34
CA VAL A 59 -1.67 -20.36 -0.58
C VAL A 59 -1.47 -20.53 -2.08
N HIS A 60 -0.38 -19.98 -2.62
CA HIS A 60 -0.10 -20.09 -4.06
C HIS A 60 0.70 -21.34 -4.37
N GLN A 61 0.00 -22.36 -4.85
CA GLN A 61 0.60 -23.63 -5.26
C GLN A 61 0.97 -23.62 -6.74
N TYR A 62 2.19 -24.05 -7.02
CA TYR A 62 2.67 -24.38 -8.36
C TYR A 62 2.83 -25.89 -8.44
N ASP A 63 4.00 -26.37 -8.02
CA ASP A 63 4.49 -27.74 -8.07
C ASP A 63 5.04 -28.20 -6.72
N GLY A 64 5.06 -27.30 -5.73
CA GLY A 64 5.58 -27.57 -4.39
C GLY A 64 4.59 -28.30 -3.50
N ASP A 65 5.17 -28.93 -2.48
CA ASP A 65 4.44 -29.52 -1.37
C ASP A 65 3.81 -28.42 -0.49
N ILE A 66 2.51 -28.57 -0.25
CA ILE A 66 1.68 -27.68 0.57
C ILE A 66 0.98 -28.42 1.70
N GLU A 67 1.39 -29.64 2.04
CA GLU A 67 0.78 -30.42 3.14
C GLU A 67 0.77 -29.63 4.45
N TRP A 68 1.76 -28.76 4.66
CA TRP A 68 1.83 -27.85 5.80
C TRP A 68 0.62 -26.92 5.94
N ALA A 69 -0.07 -26.58 4.85
CA ALA A 69 -1.25 -25.70 4.88
C ALA A 69 -2.39 -26.31 5.70
N SER A 70 -2.48 -27.64 5.79
CA SER A 70 -3.46 -28.35 6.63
C SER A 70 -3.29 -28.09 8.13
N ARG A 71 -2.12 -27.58 8.55
CA ARG A 71 -1.81 -27.24 9.95
C ARG A 71 -2.12 -25.78 10.29
N LEU A 72 -2.60 -24.97 9.35
CA LEU A 72 -2.95 -23.58 9.58
C LEU A 72 -4.20 -23.47 10.46
N HIS A 73 -4.15 -22.56 11.44
CA HIS A 73 -5.29 -22.22 12.29
C HIS A 73 -6.35 -21.44 11.52
N PHE A 74 -5.93 -20.53 10.65
CA PHE A 74 -6.84 -19.77 9.81
C PHE A 74 -7.40 -20.62 8.66
N PRO A 75 -8.65 -20.38 8.22
CA PRO A 75 -9.16 -21.00 7.01
C PRO A 75 -8.27 -20.62 5.82
N HIS A 76 -8.12 -21.54 4.88
CA HIS A 76 -7.22 -21.35 3.75
C HIS A 76 -7.80 -21.87 2.45
N ILE A 77 -7.31 -21.29 1.35
CA ILE A 77 -7.62 -21.69 -0.02
C ILE A 77 -6.30 -21.93 -0.75
N ILE A 78 -6.25 -23.03 -1.48
CA ILE A 78 -5.13 -23.35 -2.35
C ILE A 78 -5.42 -22.81 -3.75
N TYR A 79 -4.62 -21.85 -4.18
CA TYR A 79 -4.72 -21.24 -5.51
C TYR A 79 -3.66 -21.84 -6.42
N LYS A 80 -4.09 -22.65 -7.40
CA LYS A 80 -3.21 -23.44 -8.27
C LYS A 80 -2.82 -22.69 -9.55
N LYS A 81 -1.79 -23.18 -10.24
CA LYS A 81 -1.32 -22.66 -11.53
C LYS A 81 -1.56 -23.63 -12.67
N ASN A 82 -2.12 -23.14 -13.77
CA ASN A 82 -2.38 -23.91 -14.99
C ASN A 82 -3.20 -25.20 -14.73
N LYS A 83 -4.24 -25.09 -13.89
CA LYS A 83 -5.21 -26.14 -13.56
C LYS A 83 -6.65 -25.65 -13.79
N PRO A 84 -7.12 -25.50 -15.04
CA PRO A 84 -8.47 -24.99 -15.34
C PRO A 84 -9.61 -25.77 -14.68
N GLU A 85 -9.39 -27.05 -14.35
CA GLU A 85 -10.33 -27.89 -13.62
C GLU A 85 -10.51 -27.48 -12.15
N GLU A 86 -9.64 -26.62 -11.63
CA GLU A 86 -9.65 -26.10 -10.25
C GLU A 86 -10.23 -24.68 -10.17
N GLU A 87 -10.88 -24.20 -11.24
CA GLU A 87 -11.62 -22.94 -11.20
C GLU A 87 -12.66 -22.96 -10.04
N PRO A 88 -12.82 -21.85 -9.29
CA PRO A 88 -12.23 -20.53 -9.55
C PRO A 88 -10.80 -20.32 -9.05
N PHE A 89 -10.20 -21.28 -8.34
CA PHE A 89 -8.92 -21.14 -7.64
C PHE A 89 -7.73 -21.59 -8.48
N ASN A 90 -7.69 -21.09 -9.71
CA ASN A 90 -6.63 -21.35 -10.69
C ASN A 90 -6.21 -20.05 -11.36
N ALA A 91 -4.93 -19.83 -11.65
CA ALA A 91 -4.54 -18.80 -12.62
C ALA A 91 -3.51 -19.32 -13.61
N ILE A 92 -3.36 -18.57 -14.69
CA ILE A 92 -2.32 -18.82 -15.68
C ILE A 92 -0.94 -18.64 -15.01
N ASN A 93 0.03 -19.47 -15.38
CA ASN A 93 1.39 -19.48 -14.86
C ASN A 93 2.26 -18.33 -15.40
N LYS A 94 1.80 -17.09 -15.15
CA LYS A 94 2.48 -15.84 -15.51
C LYS A 94 2.76 -15.03 -14.26
N ALA A 95 3.94 -14.40 -14.20
CA ALA A 95 4.35 -13.53 -13.10
C ALA A 95 4.08 -14.16 -11.71
N LYS A 96 4.52 -15.41 -11.55
CA LYS A 96 4.49 -16.14 -10.28
C LYS A 96 3.16 -16.00 -9.50
N ALA A 97 3.23 -15.62 -8.22
CA ALA A 97 2.15 -15.78 -7.23
C ALA A 97 1.27 -14.54 -7.23
N GLU A 98 1.85 -13.46 -7.74
CA GLU A 98 1.27 -12.14 -7.86
C GLU A 98 0.01 -12.18 -8.73
N THR A 99 -0.02 -12.98 -9.81
CA THR A 99 -1.25 -13.17 -10.61
C THR A 99 -2.33 -13.99 -9.90
N ASN A 100 -1.98 -14.91 -8.99
CA ASN A 100 -3.01 -15.61 -8.20
C ASN A 100 -3.72 -14.63 -7.26
N LEU A 101 -2.96 -13.79 -6.54
CA LEU A 101 -3.55 -12.78 -5.67
C LEU A 101 -4.38 -11.78 -6.45
N LEU A 102 -3.86 -11.25 -7.57
CA LEU A 102 -4.60 -10.31 -8.39
C LEU A 102 -5.89 -10.91 -8.95
N LYS A 103 -5.85 -12.17 -9.44
CA LYS A 103 -7.07 -12.85 -9.88
C LYS A 103 -8.05 -13.02 -8.74
N PHE A 104 -7.59 -13.48 -7.56
CA PHE A 104 -8.41 -13.61 -6.37
C PHE A 104 -9.09 -12.28 -6.00
N ILE A 105 -8.32 -11.19 -5.89
CA ILE A 105 -8.86 -9.86 -5.56
C ILE A 105 -9.87 -9.42 -6.62
N ALA A 106 -9.54 -9.50 -7.91
CA ALA A 106 -10.41 -9.05 -8.98
C ALA A 106 -11.73 -9.87 -9.02
N GLN A 107 -11.64 -11.19 -8.87
CA GLN A 107 -12.79 -12.08 -8.96
C GLN A 107 -13.72 -11.94 -7.75
N PHE A 108 -13.16 -11.86 -6.54
CA PHE A 108 -13.91 -11.87 -5.29
C PHE A 108 -14.01 -10.50 -4.62
N TYR A 109 -13.71 -9.43 -5.34
CA TYR A 109 -13.62 -8.05 -4.83
C TYR A 109 -14.80 -7.65 -3.91
N ASP A 110 -16.02 -8.00 -4.30
CA ASP A 110 -17.26 -7.66 -3.59
C ASP A 110 -17.55 -8.58 -2.38
N ASP A 111 -16.91 -9.74 -2.32
CA ASP A 111 -17.11 -10.77 -1.30
C ASP A 111 -15.85 -11.06 -0.47
N LEU A 112 -14.80 -10.22 -0.55
CA LEU A 112 -13.55 -10.39 0.19
C LEU A 112 -13.77 -10.65 1.71
N PRO A 113 -12.98 -11.53 2.33
CA PRO A 113 -12.94 -11.70 3.79
C PRO A 113 -12.44 -10.40 4.44
N GLU A 114 -12.54 -10.25 5.77
CA GLU A 114 -12.07 -9.02 6.43
C GLU A 114 -10.58 -8.79 6.17
N ASN A 115 -9.77 -9.85 6.25
CA ASN A 115 -8.34 -9.81 5.97
C ASN A 115 -7.91 -10.97 5.07
N VAL A 116 -7.10 -10.67 4.07
CA VAL A 116 -6.50 -11.63 3.15
C VAL A 116 -5.03 -11.80 3.53
N ILE A 117 -4.62 -13.03 3.83
CA ILE A 117 -3.24 -13.40 4.10
C ILE A 117 -2.68 -14.08 2.85
N GLN A 118 -1.63 -13.50 2.29
CA GLN A 118 -0.96 -13.97 1.09
C GLN A 118 0.28 -14.79 1.49
N VAL A 119 0.40 -16.04 1.03
CA VAL A 119 1.60 -16.87 1.28
C VAL A 119 1.99 -17.74 0.08
N TYR A 120 3.30 -17.93 -0.10
CA TYR A 120 3.83 -18.82 -1.11
C TYR A 120 3.70 -20.30 -0.69
N GLN A 121 3.91 -21.23 -1.62
CA GLN A 121 3.84 -22.69 -1.37
C GLN A 121 4.84 -23.26 -0.35
N TYR A 122 5.75 -22.46 0.20
CA TYR A 122 6.89 -22.99 0.96
C TYR A 122 6.73 -22.71 2.45
N GLU A 123 6.74 -23.74 3.28
CA GLU A 123 6.71 -23.58 4.75
C GLU A 123 7.97 -22.87 5.29
N TYR A 124 9.13 -23.12 4.67
CA TYR A 124 10.45 -22.60 5.09
C TYR A 124 11.15 -21.87 3.94
N LYS A 125 11.46 -20.57 4.12
CA LYS A 125 12.30 -19.76 3.22
C LYS A 125 13.07 -18.70 4.01
N ALA A 126 14.17 -18.26 3.41
CA ALA A 126 15.07 -17.25 3.97
C ALA A 126 14.41 -15.88 4.23
N HIS A 127 13.22 -15.62 3.69
CA HIS A 127 12.53 -14.35 3.85
C HIS A 127 11.53 -14.30 5.01
N HIS A 128 11.34 -15.38 5.77
CA HIS A 128 10.62 -15.35 7.04
C HIS A 128 11.40 -16.08 8.13
N GLU A 129 11.09 -15.75 9.38
CA GLU A 129 11.71 -16.39 10.54
C GLU A 129 10.96 -17.69 10.86
N GLY A 130 11.65 -18.83 10.78
CA GLY A 130 11.07 -20.14 11.08
C GLY A 130 10.01 -20.61 10.07
N SER A 131 9.05 -21.41 10.56
CA SER A 131 7.94 -21.97 9.77
C SER A 131 6.84 -20.92 9.57
N LEU A 132 6.25 -20.87 8.36
CA LEU A 132 5.02 -20.12 8.13
C LEU A 132 3.85 -20.59 9.01
N VAL A 133 3.78 -21.89 9.33
CA VAL A 133 2.74 -22.44 10.21
C VAL A 133 2.88 -21.84 11.61
N ASP A 134 4.10 -21.83 12.17
CA ASP A 134 4.36 -21.27 13.50
C ASP A 134 4.07 -19.76 13.53
N LEU A 135 4.44 -19.05 12.47
CA LEU A 135 4.19 -17.62 12.34
C LEU A 135 2.68 -17.30 12.31
N LEU A 136 1.91 -18.00 11.47
CA LEU A 136 0.48 -17.73 11.27
C LEU A 136 -0.38 -18.27 12.43
N ASN A 137 0.05 -19.34 13.10
CA ASN A 137 -0.63 -19.87 14.28
C ASN A 137 -0.18 -19.18 15.59
N SER A 138 0.73 -18.22 15.50
CA SER A 138 1.21 -17.48 16.67
C SER A 138 0.05 -16.73 17.32
N PRO A 139 -0.13 -16.81 18.66
CA PRO A 139 -1.15 -16.01 19.36
C PRO A 139 -0.92 -14.51 19.23
N ASP A 140 0.30 -14.08 18.88
CA ASP A 140 0.65 -12.67 18.68
C ASP A 140 0.41 -12.19 17.25
N PHE A 141 -0.02 -13.05 16.31
CA PHE A 141 -0.17 -12.67 14.90
C PHE A 141 -1.12 -11.49 14.72
N GLU A 142 -2.32 -11.59 15.32
CA GLU A 142 -3.33 -10.53 15.24
C GLU A 142 -2.89 -9.25 15.94
N ILE A 143 -2.17 -9.38 17.06
CA ILE A 143 -1.62 -8.23 17.80
C ILE A 143 -0.59 -7.49 16.93
N LYS A 144 0.35 -8.22 16.31
CA LYS A 144 1.36 -7.65 15.41
C LYS A 144 0.73 -7.02 14.17
N TYR A 145 -0.32 -7.63 13.64
CA TYR A 145 -1.09 -7.04 12.54
C TYR A 145 -1.77 -5.73 12.95
N ALA A 146 -2.46 -5.72 14.09
CA ALA A 146 -3.14 -4.52 14.61
C ALA A 146 -2.14 -3.39 14.95
N GLN A 147 -0.92 -3.73 15.36
CA GLN A 147 0.18 -2.81 15.65
C GLN A 147 1.02 -2.46 14.41
N SER A 148 0.65 -2.95 13.23
CA SER A 148 1.39 -2.62 12.02
C SER A 148 1.32 -1.12 11.74
N LYS A 149 2.46 -0.56 11.32
CA LYS A 149 2.61 0.88 11.08
C LYS A 149 1.76 1.39 9.90
N THR A 150 1.21 0.48 9.11
CA THR A 150 0.28 0.82 8.03
C THR A 150 -1.05 0.18 8.35
N ARG A 151 -2.05 0.99 8.66
CA ARG A 151 -3.39 0.50 8.96
C ARG A 151 -3.91 -0.42 7.86
N GLY A 152 -4.27 -1.64 8.25
CA GLY A 152 -4.83 -2.63 7.34
C GLY A 152 -3.80 -3.35 6.46
N PHE A 153 -2.50 -3.19 6.69
CA PHE A 153 -1.46 -3.87 5.91
C PHE A 153 -0.22 -4.19 6.74
N TRP A 154 0.19 -5.46 6.73
CA TRP A 154 1.43 -5.90 7.38
C TRP A 154 2.19 -6.93 6.55
N ASN A 155 3.41 -6.56 6.15
CA ASN A 155 4.38 -7.50 5.59
C ASN A 155 5.18 -8.14 6.74
N PHE A 156 4.95 -9.43 6.97
CA PHE A 156 5.52 -10.17 8.10
C PHE A 156 6.89 -10.82 7.78
N ASN A 157 7.45 -10.60 6.60
CA ASN A 157 8.76 -11.11 6.24
C ASN A 157 9.91 -10.36 6.95
N ILE A 158 11.11 -10.95 6.91
CA ILE A 158 12.35 -10.39 7.48
C ILE A 158 13.34 -9.90 6.41
N SER A 159 13.19 -10.33 5.15
CA SER A 159 14.05 -9.87 4.07
C SER A 159 13.74 -8.44 3.67
N ILE A 160 14.77 -7.68 3.33
CA ILE A 160 14.62 -6.32 2.83
C ILE A 160 14.43 -6.36 1.31
N MET A 161 13.54 -5.53 0.80
CA MET A 161 13.26 -5.36 -0.61
C MET A 161 14.38 -4.59 -1.29
N GLY A 162 14.79 -5.03 -2.47
CA GLY A 162 15.76 -4.32 -3.28
C GLY A 162 15.21 -2.99 -3.83
N ASP A 163 16.13 -2.09 -4.15
CA ASP A 163 15.89 -0.74 -4.65
C ASP A 163 15.15 -0.75 -6.01
N VAL A 164 13.99 -0.08 -6.08
CA VAL A 164 13.22 0.10 -7.32
C VAL A 164 13.81 1.14 -8.26
N ALA A 165 14.55 2.14 -7.76
CA ALA A 165 15.10 3.24 -8.56
C ALA A 165 15.90 2.77 -9.79
N PRO A 166 16.86 1.83 -9.71
CA PRO A 166 17.57 1.32 -10.89
C PRO A 166 16.68 0.49 -11.82
N GLN A 167 15.47 0.14 -11.40
CA GLN A 167 14.52 -0.71 -12.12
C GLN A 167 13.39 0.08 -12.76
N ILE A 168 13.23 1.37 -12.41
CA ILE A 168 12.22 2.28 -12.99
C ILE A 168 12.29 2.29 -14.53
N PRO A 169 13.46 2.50 -15.19
CA PRO A 169 13.51 2.55 -16.65
C PRO A 169 12.97 1.26 -17.30
N ARG A 170 13.27 0.11 -16.69
CA ARG A 170 12.82 -1.19 -17.18
C ARG A 170 11.33 -1.41 -16.94
N MET A 171 10.82 -0.98 -15.78
CA MET A 171 9.38 -1.01 -15.47
C MET A 171 8.58 -0.13 -16.45
N MET A 172 9.12 1.03 -16.80
CA MET A 172 8.53 1.92 -17.80
C MET A 172 8.60 1.32 -19.21
N GLU A 173 9.76 0.78 -19.61
CA GLU A 173 9.95 0.09 -20.89
C GLU A 173 8.99 -1.09 -21.07
N SER A 174 8.74 -1.85 -19.99
CA SER A 174 7.79 -2.96 -20.03
C SER A 174 6.36 -2.49 -20.35
N GLY A 175 6.03 -1.25 -20.01
CA GLY A 175 4.68 -0.70 -20.03
C GLY A 175 3.88 -1.01 -18.77
N TRP A 176 4.44 -1.70 -17.76
CA TRP A 176 3.74 -1.99 -16.50
C TRP A 176 3.16 -0.74 -15.88
N TRP A 177 4.02 0.22 -15.53
CA TRP A 177 3.59 1.41 -14.81
C TRP A 177 2.57 2.21 -15.61
N ILE A 178 2.88 2.48 -16.89
CA ILE A 178 2.06 3.31 -17.77
C ILE A 178 0.63 2.75 -17.92
N ASN A 179 0.50 1.43 -18.07
CA ASN A 179 -0.78 0.81 -18.37
C ASN A 179 -1.58 0.42 -17.12
N THR A 180 -0.94 0.23 -15.97
CA THR A 180 -1.60 -0.29 -14.77
C THR A 180 -1.59 0.68 -13.59
N MET A 181 -0.47 1.33 -13.32
CA MET A 181 -0.29 2.16 -12.12
C MET A 181 -0.59 3.64 -12.38
N ALA A 182 -0.07 4.19 -13.48
CA ALA A 182 -0.15 5.62 -13.81
C ALA A 182 -1.58 6.19 -13.85
N PRO A 183 -2.63 5.47 -14.29
CA PRO A 183 -3.99 5.99 -14.24
C PRO A 183 -4.50 6.34 -12.83
N TRP A 184 -3.88 5.76 -11.79
CA TRP A 184 -4.29 5.90 -10.39
C TRP A 184 -3.27 6.64 -9.54
N PHE A 185 -1.99 6.48 -9.87
CA PHE A 185 -0.87 7.02 -9.12
C PHE A 185 -0.14 8.15 -9.87
N GLY A 186 -0.40 8.40 -11.15
CA GLY A 186 0.37 9.37 -11.94
C GLY A 186 1.81 8.91 -12.21
N ASP A 187 2.72 9.87 -12.35
CA ASP A 187 4.11 9.58 -12.74
C ASP A 187 4.91 8.91 -11.61
N ILE A 188 5.69 7.88 -11.94
CA ILE A 188 6.46 7.07 -10.98
C ILE A 188 7.53 7.89 -10.26
N GLU A 189 8.08 8.90 -10.94
CA GLU A 189 9.10 9.81 -10.43
C GLU A 189 8.60 10.60 -9.20
N ASN A 190 7.29 10.78 -9.06
CA ASN A 190 6.69 11.46 -7.91
C ASN A 190 6.75 10.63 -6.61
N TYR A 191 7.14 9.36 -6.66
CA TYR A 191 7.19 8.46 -5.50
C TYR A 191 8.60 8.18 -5.00
N GLY A 192 9.63 8.69 -5.69
CA GLY A 192 11.03 8.42 -5.34
C GLY A 192 11.31 6.92 -5.23
N ASN A 193 12.13 6.53 -4.26
CA ASN A 193 12.39 5.12 -3.96
C ASN A 193 11.43 4.59 -2.89
N PHE A 194 10.19 4.32 -3.27
CA PHE A 194 9.14 3.85 -2.35
C PHE A 194 9.37 2.45 -1.76
N THR A 195 10.41 1.73 -2.22
CA THR A 195 10.74 0.36 -1.79
C THR A 195 11.91 0.28 -0.80
N GLN A 196 12.62 1.38 -0.59
CA GLN A 196 13.82 1.39 0.25
C GLN A 196 13.51 1.07 1.71
N GLY A 197 14.25 0.11 2.27
CA GLY A 197 14.07 -0.31 3.68
C GLY A 197 12.74 -1.04 3.95
N LYS A 198 11.97 -1.35 2.90
CA LYS A 198 10.72 -2.10 3.01
C LYS A 198 10.98 -3.59 2.96
N ARG A 199 10.03 -4.39 3.41
CA ARG A 199 10.16 -5.86 3.48
C ARG A 199 9.82 -6.49 2.14
N SER A 200 10.67 -7.36 1.64
CA SER A 200 10.30 -8.38 0.63
C SER A 200 9.87 -9.64 1.38
N CYS A 201 9.15 -10.61 0.82
CA CYS A 201 8.53 -10.71 -0.51
C CYS A 201 7.03 -10.38 -0.42
N ALA A 202 6.22 -10.77 -1.41
CA ALA A 202 4.77 -10.64 -1.37
C ALA A 202 4.12 -11.70 -0.46
N GLN A 203 4.52 -11.73 0.82
CA GLN A 203 3.80 -12.43 1.88
C GLN A 203 3.42 -11.43 2.97
N PHE A 204 2.12 -11.19 3.10
CA PHE A 204 1.58 -10.13 3.93
C PHE A 204 0.14 -10.43 4.26
N VAL A 205 -0.40 -9.69 5.22
CA VAL A 205 -1.84 -9.59 5.46
C VAL A 205 -2.32 -8.21 5.04
N VAL A 206 -3.46 -8.15 4.36
CA VAL A 206 -4.10 -6.91 3.92
C VAL A 206 -5.60 -6.96 4.17
N SER A 207 -6.17 -5.85 4.66
CA SER A 207 -7.61 -5.77 4.92
C SER A 207 -8.39 -5.56 3.63
N ARG A 208 -9.64 -5.99 3.63
CA ARG A 208 -10.61 -5.70 2.55
C ARG A 208 -10.76 -4.22 2.32
N GLU A 209 -10.82 -3.40 3.36
CA GLU A 209 -10.97 -1.95 3.24
C GLU A 209 -9.74 -1.34 2.54
N ARG A 210 -8.55 -1.86 2.82
CA ARG A 210 -7.31 -1.43 2.17
C ARG A 210 -7.24 -1.86 0.71
N ILE A 211 -7.71 -3.07 0.38
CA ILE A 211 -7.89 -3.50 -1.02
C ILE A 211 -8.93 -2.60 -1.71
N ARG A 212 -10.07 -2.35 -1.06
CA ARG A 212 -11.17 -1.56 -1.64
C ARG A 212 -10.91 -0.06 -1.72
N SER A 213 -9.76 0.40 -1.24
CA SER A 213 -9.35 1.78 -1.49
C SER A 213 -8.87 2.02 -2.91
N LEU A 214 -8.81 0.99 -3.76
CA LEU A 214 -8.76 1.12 -5.21
C LEU A 214 -9.86 0.26 -5.82
N PRO A 215 -10.49 0.70 -6.92
CA PRO A 215 -11.64 0.00 -7.48
C PRO A 215 -11.25 -1.34 -8.13
N LYS A 216 -12.23 -2.24 -8.32
CA LYS A 216 -12.02 -3.58 -8.88
C LYS A 216 -11.29 -3.55 -10.23
N GLU A 217 -11.57 -2.55 -11.05
CA GLU A 217 -10.99 -2.36 -12.37
C GLU A 217 -9.47 -2.17 -12.32
N PHE A 218 -8.95 -1.57 -11.24
CA PHE A 218 -7.50 -1.44 -11.02
C PHE A 218 -6.84 -2.82 -10.96
N TYR A 219 -7.32 -3.69 -10.08
CA TYR A 219 -6.77 -5.04 -9.91
C TYR A 219 -6.98 -5.91 -11.15
N SER A 220 -8.12 -5.76 -11.82
CA SER A 220 -8.44 -6.47 -13.05
C SER A 220 -7.47 -6.10 -14.18
N ALA A 221 -7.20 -4.80 -14.36
CA ALA A 221 -6.24 -4.32 -15.35
C ALA A 221 -4.82 -4.84 -15.08
N MET A 222 -4.38 -4.86 -13.82
CA MET A 222 -3.08 -5.42 -13.44
C MET A 222 -2.98 -6.91 -13.75
N TYR A 223 -4.00 -7.69 -13.36
CA TYR A 223 -4.04 -9.14 -13.64
C TYR A 223 -3.91 -9.42 -15.14
N LEU A 224 -4.76 -8.77 -15.93
CA LEU A 224 -4.80 -8.97 -17.38
C LEU A 224 -3.53 -8.52 -18.06
N TRP A 225 -2.94 -7.41 -17.59
CA TRP A 225 -1.65 -6.97 -18.09
C TRP A 225 -0.57 -8.04 -17.87
N LEU A 226 -0.47 -8.63 -16.67
CA LEU A 226 0.53 -9.67 -16.38
C LEU A 226 0.29 -10.91 -17.24
N VAL A 227 -0.96 -11.35 -17.38
CA VAL A 227 -1.29 -12.52 -18.22
C VAL A 227 -0.87 -12.30 -19.67
N ASN A 228 -1.19 -11.13 -20.23
CA ASN A 228 -1.01 -10.86 -21.66
C ASN A 228 0.42 -10.44 -22.02
N ASN A 229 1.13 -9.77 -21.11
CA ASN A 229 2.43 -9.16 -21.41
C ASN A 229 3.61 -9.94 -20.87
N THR A 230 3.44 -10.78 -19.84
CA THR A 230 4.55 -11.58 -19.31
C THR A 230 4.98 -12.65 -20.31
N ILE A 231 6.26 -12.64 -20.67
CA ILE A 231 6.87 -13.61 -21.59
C ILE A 231 7.41 -14.79 -20.79
N GLY A 232 7.16 -16.00 -21.30
CA GLY A 232 7.53 -17.26 -20.66
C GLY A 232 6.62 -17.61 -19.48
N GLU A 233 6.77 -18.83 -18.99
CA GLU A 233 6.14 -19.28 -17.75
C GLU A 233 7.16 -19.29 -16.61
N VAL A 234 6.71 -19.56 -15.38
CA VAL A 234 7.66 -19.80 -14.29
C VAL A 234 8.44 -21.07 -14.63
N THR A 235 9.74 -20.90 -14.91
CA THR A 235 10.63 -22.04 -15.16
C THR A 235 10.80 -22.84 -13.87
N THR A 236 10.33 -24.09 -13.87
CA THR A 236 10.45 -25.03 -12.73
C THR A 236 11.85 -25.64 -12.61
N GLY A 237 12.76 -25.31 -13.53
CA GLY A 237 14.14 -25.79 -13.50
C GLY A 237 14.94 -25.12 -12.38
N TYR A 238 15.33 -25.91 -11.38
CA TYR A 238 16.38 -25.55 -10.43
C TYR A 238 17.65 -26.31 -10.77
N ASP A 239 18.79 -25.68 -10.54
CA ASP A 239 20.07 -26.38 -10.54
C ASP A 239 20.04 -27.42 -9.40
N PRO A 240 20.31 -28.71 -9.68
CA PRO A 240 20.17 -29.77 -8.69
C PRO A 240 21.20 -29.66 -7.57
N ILE A 241 22.31 -28.94 -7.76
CA ILE A 241 23.41 -28.76 -6.81
C ILE A 241 23.17 -27.51 -5.98
N THR A 242 23.05 -26.34 -6.62
CA THR A 242 22.94 -25.06 -5.91
C THR A 242 21.53 -24.78 -5.41
N LYS A 243 20.53 -25.50 -5.92
CA LYS A 243 19.10 -25.24 -5.70
C LYS A 243 18.68 -23.82 -6.09
N THR A 244 19.46 -23.15 -6.95
CA THR A 244 19.08 -21.85 -7.52
C THR A 244 18.25 -22.06 -8.77
N ARG A 245 17.35 -21.12 -9.06
CA ARG A 245 16.57 -21.13 -10.30
C ARG A 245 17.53 -21.08 -11.50
N ASN A 246 17.28 -21.91 -12.51
CA ASN A 246 17.99 -21.83 -13.78
C ASN A 246 17.60 -20.53 -14.49
N THR A 247 18.57 -19.65 -14.67
CA THR A 247 18.39 -18.41 -15.41
C THR A 247 18.56 -18.65 -16.91
N THR A 248 17.71 -18.01 -17.70
CA THR A 248 17.73 -18.07 -19.16
C THR A 248 17.97 -16.66 -19.72
N SER A 249 18.37 -16.56 -21.00
CA SER A 249 18.48 -15.25 -21.66
C SER A 249 17.16 -14.47 -21.64
N GLN A 250 16.02 -15.19 -21.62
CA GLN A 250 14.68 -14.61 -21.53
C GLN A 250 14.42 -13.91 -20.19
N ASP A 251 15.08 -14.31 -19.10
CA ASP A 251 14.91 -13.67 -17.78
C ASP A 251 15.34 -12.20 -17.78
N ASN A 252 16.23 -11.80 -18.70
CA ASN A 252 16.71 -10.43 -18.84
C ASN A 252 15.77 -9.51 -19.62
N HIS A 253 14.70 -10.02 -20.22
CA HIS A 253 13.69 -9.20 -20.91
C HIS A 253 12.85 -8.40 -19.90
N SER A 254 12.50 -7.14 -20.16
CA SER A 254 11.67 -6.31 -19.27
C SER A 254 10.34 -7.00 -18.90
N ASN A 255 9.71 -7.62 -19.88
CA ASN A 255 8.50 -8.43 -19.70
C ASN A 255 8.73 -9.89 -19.25
N SER A 256 9.93 -10.28 -18.80
CA SER A 256 10.16 -11.65 -18.34
C SER A 256 9.31 -11.97 -17.09
N ASN A 257 9.07 -13.25 -16.85
CA ASN A 257 8.38 -13.69 -15.63
C ASN A 257 9.11 -13.22 -14.35
N TYR A 258 10.44 -13.18 -14.38
CA TYR A 258 11.25 -12.62 -13.31
C TYR A 258 10.89 -11.15 -13.05
N PHE A 259 11.01 -10.28 -14.04
CA PHE A 259 10.80 -8.85 -13.83
C PHE A 259 9.34 -8.47 -13.58
N THR A 260 8.39 -9.07 -14.31
CA THR A 260 6.96 -8.76 -14.12
C THR A 260 6.44 -9.16 -12.75
N SER A 261 6.91 -10.29 -12.18
CA SER A 261 6.63 -10.61 -10.76
C SER A 261 7.22 -9.58 -9.80
N ARG A 262 8.45 -9.11 -10.06
CA ARG A 262 9.10 -8.05 -9.26
C ARG A 262 8.38 -6.71 -9.35
N TYR A 263 7.86 -6.33 -10.51
CA TYR A 263 7.09 -5.09 -10.66
C TYR A 263 5.87 -5.08 -9.76
N MET A 264 5.14 -6.20 -9.72
CA MET A 264 4.00 -6.34 -8.84
C MET A 264 4.41 -6.38 -7.35
N GLU A 265 5.48 -7.11 -7.01
CA GLU A 265 6.03 -7.13 -5.64
C GLU A 265 6.37 -5.73 -5.12
N TRP A 266 7.05 -4.91 -5.93
CA TRP A 266 7.30 -3.51 -5.59
C TRP A 266 6.01 -2.71 -5.50
N SER A 267 5.09 -2.90 -6.44
CA SER A 267 3.83 -2.15 -6.49
C SER A 267 2.94 -2.41 -5.27
N TRP A 268 2.97 -3.60 -4.66
CA TRP A 268 2.20 -3.89 -3.44
C TRP A 268 2.52 -2.93 -2.30
N GLU A 269 3.80 -2.60 -2.12
CA GLU A 269 4.21 -1.65 -1.10
C GLU A 269 3.50 -0.31 -1.33
N LEU A 270 3.56 0.22 -2.55
CA LEU A 270 2.91 1.49 -2.85
C LEU A 270 1.38 1.39 -2.70
N ILE A 271 0.76 0.36 -3.26
CA ILE A 271 -0.70 0.16 -3.26
C ILE A 271 -1.24 0.10 -1.83
N PHE A 272 -0.59 -0.64 -0.94
CA PHE A 272 -1.15 -0.88 0.39
C PHE A 272 -0.66 0.07 1.47
N THR A 273 0.41 0.84 1.22
CA THR A 273 0.93 1.80 2.21
C THR A 273 0.63 3.25 1.91
N SER A 274 0.45 3.63 0.64
CA SER A 274 0.07 5.00 0.30
C SER A 274 -1.34 5.33 0.81
N HIS A 275 -1.52 6.57 1.23
CA HIS A 275 -2.82 7.17 1.45
C HIS A 275 -3.42 7.60 0.11
N LYS A 276 -4.72 7.36 -0.07
CA LYS A 276 -5.45 7.72 -1.29
C LYS A 276 -6.42 8.84 -0.93
N PRO A 277 -6.57 9.89 -1.75
CA PRO A 277 -7.34 11.09 -1.38
C PRO A 277 -8.79 10.85 -0.92
N HIS A 278 -9.42 9.76 -1.36
CA HIS A 278 -10.78 9.38 -0.98
C HIS A 278 -10.86 8.48 0.26
N GLU A 279 -9.74 8.04 0.82
CA GLU A 279 -9.73 7.31 2.08
C GLU A 279 -10.12 8.28 3.20
N PHE A 280 -11.09 7.88 4.03
CA PHE A 280 -11.43 8.62 5.22
C PHE A 280 -10.28 8.52 6.23
N ILE A 281 -9.66 9.65 6.51
CA ILE A 281 -8.65 9.74 7.56
C ILE A 281 -9.27 10.41 8.77
N GLY A 282 -9.08 9.78 9.91
CA GLY A 282 -9.15 10.47 11.18
C GLY A 282 -9.68 9.62 12.31
N VAL A 283 -9.37 10.09 13.51
CA VAL A 283 -9.90 9.55 14.76
C VAL A 283 -10.64 10.68 15.47
N PRO A 284 -11.82 10.40 16.08
CA PRO A 284 -12.42 11.35 17.00
C PRO A 284 -11.44 11.64 18.15
N PHE A 285 -11.29 12.91 18.55
CA PHE A 285 -10.29 13.33 19.54
C PHE A 285 -10.27 12.49 20.84
N PHE A 286 -11.43 12.00 21.26
CA PHE A 286 -11.61 11.31 22.54
C PHE A 286 -11.44 9.80 22.45
N ARG A 287 -11.54 9.19 21.25
CA ARG A 287 -11.33 7.74 21.11
C ARG A 287 -9.87 7.34 21.32
N ALA A 288 -8.96 8.30 21.16
CA ALA A 288 -7.54 8.06 21.28
C ALA A 288 -6.99 8.22 22.72
N MET A 289 -7.83 8.62 23.68
CA MET A 289 -7.48 8.70 25.10
C MET A 289 -8.30 7.67 25.88
N ASN A 290 -7.69 6.52 26.19
CA ASN A 290 -8.19 5.43 27.04
C ASN A 290 -9.50 4.70 26.61
N PRO A 291 -9.43 3.40 26.25
CA PRO A 291 -10.61 2.56 26.01
C PRO A 291 -11.53 2.37 27.24
N SER A 292 -11.04 2.66 28.45
CA SER A 292 -11.74 2.40 29.71
C SER A 292 -12.67 3.53 30.17
N GLU A 293 -12.67 4.69 29.50
CA GLU A 293 -13.52 5.82 29.89
C GLU A 293 -14.70 5.97 28.92
N GLN A 294 -15.82 5.32 29.25
CA GLN A 294 -17.11 5.44 28.56
C GLN A 294 -17.82 6.77 28.89
N THR A 295 -17.14 7.89 28.76
CA THR A 295 -17.75 9.21 28.99
C THR A 295 -18.58 9.61 27.77
N THR A 296 -19.79 10.09 28.06
CA THR A 296 -20.83 10.58 27.14
C THR A 296 -20.26 11.28 25.89
N GLN A 297 -20.45 10.65 24.73
CA GLN A 297 -20.04 11.11 23.41
C GLN A 297 -20.73 12.42 23.05
N LYS A 298 -20.11 13.55 23.40
CA LYS A 298 -20.28 14.78 22.65
C LYS A 298 -19.33 14.66 21.46
N GLU A 299 -19.82 14.85 20.24
CA GLU A 299 -18.96 14.87 19.05
C GLU A 299 -17.88 15.93 19.26
N VAL A 300 -16.65 15.49 19.45
CA VAL A 300 -15.52 16.40 19.48
C VAL A 300 -14.61 15.98 18.36
N GLY A 301 -14.69 16.78 17.31
CA GLY A 301 -13.68 17.06 16.31
C GLY A 301 -12.84 15.94 15.69
N MET A 302 -12.41 16.16 14.46
CA MET A 302 -11.68 15.18 13.68
C MET A 302 -10.21 15.56 13.62
N LEU A 303 -9.34 14.63 14.02
CA LEU A 303 -7.90 14.71 13.82
C LEU A 303 -7.45 13.69 12.79
N SER A 304 -6.69 14.14 11.78
CA SER A 304 -5.94 13.26 10.89
C SER A 304 -4.52 13.75 10.70
N ALA A 305 -3.56 12.82 10.57
CA ALA A 305 -2.17 13.14 10.27
C ALA A 305 -1.66 12.27 9.11
N LEU A 306 -1.14 12.92 8.08
CA LEU A 306 -0.46 12.31 6.95
C LEU A 306 1.01 12.70 6.96
N TYR A 307 1.91 11.75 6.73
CA TYR A 307 3.34 12.03 6.64
C TYR A 307 3.94 11.42 5.40
N GLY A 308 4.70 12.22 4.66
CA GLY A 308 5.32 11.78 3.42
C GLY A 308 5.85 12.92 2.58
N ALA A 309 6.14 12.62 1.32
CA ALA A 309 6.67 13.58 0.34
C ALA A 309 5.99 13.39 -1.00
N ASN A 310 5.91 14.49 -1.78
CA ASN A 310 5.37 14.49 -3.14
C ASN A 310 3.93 13.93 -3.19
N GLN A 311 3.72 12.76 -3.82
CA GLN A 311 2.43 12.07 -3.84
C GLN A 311 2.37 10.85 -2.92
N TYR A 312 3.47 10.52 -2.23
CA TYR A 312 3.54 9.39 -1.32
C TYR A 312 3.36 9.83 0.13
N TYR A 313 2.11 9.84 0.59
CA TYR A 313 1.77 10.04 2.01
C TYR A 313 1.34 8.73 2.67
N ARG A 314 1.63 8.58 3.96
CA ARG A 314 1.08 7.50 4.80
C ARG A 314 0.20 8.11 5.89
N ASP A 315 -0.89 7.43 6.21
CA ASP A 315 -1.67 7.74 7.41
C ASP A 315 -0.88 7.37 8.65
N VAL A 316 -0.55 8.39 9.45
CA VAL A 316 0.20 8.29 10.71
C VAL A 316 -0.63 8.82 11.87
N THR A 317 -1.95 8.91 11.71
CA THR A 317 -2.85 9.53 12.68
C THR A 317 -2.73 8.88 14.06
N HIS A 318 -2.64 7.56 14.12
CA HIS A 318 -2.57 6.83 15.39
C HIS A 318 -1.25 7.11 16.14
N GLU A 319 -0.12 6.95 15.45
CA GLU A 319 1.21 7.24 15.98
C GLU A 319 1.34 8.71 16.38
N PHE A 320 0.83 9.61 15.55
CA PHE A 320 0.83 11.03 15.81
C PHE A 320 0.09 11.35 17.11
N VAL A 321 -1.13 10.81 17.29
CA VAL A 321 -1.90 11.02 18.52
C VAL A 321 -1.17 10.45 19.73
N TYR A 322 -0.67 9.23 19.62
CA TYR A 322 0.06 8.57 20.69
C TYR A 322 1.25 9.40 21.17
N HIS A 323 2.01 9.99 20.25
CA HIS A 323 3.22 10.74 20.58
C HIS A 323 2.97 12.21 20.96
N PHE A 324 2.00 12.90 20.34
CA PHE A 324 1.95 14.37 20.38
C PHE A 324 0.67 14.98 20.96
N LEU A 325 -0.40 14.21 21.16
CA LEU A 325 -1.63 14.71 21.76
C LEU A 325 -1.60 14.56 23.29
N ARG A 326 -1.62 15.67 24.03
CA ARG A 326 -1.66 15.67 25.50
C ARG A 326 -2.61 16.75 26.00
N ASN A 327 -3.55 16.41 26.88
CA ASN A 327 -4.47 17.36 27.50
C ASN A 327 -5.13 18.30 26.48
N GLU A 328 -5.64 17.73 25.38
CA GLU A 328 -6.28 18.46 24.27
C GLU A 328 -5.38 19.52 23.60
N LYS A 329 -4.06 19.32 23.67
CA LYS A 329 -3.07 20.13 22.97
C LYS A 329 -2.18 19.21 22.14
N ILE A 330 -1.90 19.65 20.93
CA ILE A 330 -0.86 19.04 20.12
C ILE A 330 0.43 19.78 20.44
N VAL A 331 1.42 19.03 20.93
CA VAL A 331 2.75 19.56 21.22
C VAL A 331 3.76 18.77 20.41
N LEU A 332 4.42 19.46 19.48
CA LEU A 332 5.46 18.90 18.63
C LEU A 332 6.79 19.55 19.02
N PRO A 333 7.62 18.90 19.85
CA PRO A 333 8.90 19.47 20.29
C PRO A 333 9.84 19.73 19.11
N ALA A 334 10.68 20.77 19.21
CA ALA A 334 11.79 20.98 18.29
C ALA A 334 12.75 19.77 18.29
N GLY A 335 13.37 19.48 17.14
CA GLY A 335 14.36 18.40 17.02
C GLY A 335 13.81 16.97 16.96
N VAL A 336 12.50 16.74 17.08
CA VAL A 336 11.91 15.41 16.86
C VAL A 336 12.08 15.01 15.40
N ASN A 337 12.72 13.88 15.16
CA ASN A 337 12.83 13.26 13.85
C ASN A 337 11.58 12.42 13.54
N PHE A 338 10.73 12.90 12.63
CA PHE A 338 9.52 12.20 12.24
C PHE A 338 9.79 10.87 11.51
N ASN A 339 10.94 10.70 10.83
CA ASN A 339 11.27 9.41 10.20
C ASN A 339 11.47 8.30 11.23
N ASP A 340 12.01 8.61 12.40
CA ASP A 340 12.24 7.62 13.45
C ASP A 340 10.90 7.12 14.03
N LEU A 341 9.90 8.01 14.11
CA LEU A 341 8.57 7.71 14.64
C LEU A 341 7.67 7.04 13.60
N PHE A 342 7.61 7.60 12.39
CA PHE A 342 6.64 7.21 11.37
C PHE A 342 7.20 6.25 10.30
N MET A 343 8.49 5.92 10.40
CA MET A 343 9.34 5.38 9.34
C MET A 343 9.66 6.39 8.25
N ASP A 344 10.84 6.25 7.66
CA ASP A 344 11.19 6.91 6.42
C ASP A 344 10.40 6.31 5.26
N THR A 345 9.26 6.93 4.94
CA THR A 345 8.33 6.44 3.92
C THR A 345 8.80 6.75 2.51
N ALA A 346 9.51 7.86 2.33
CA ALA A 346 10.06 8.34 1.07
C ALA A 346 11.53 8.70 1.29
N TYR A 347 12.39 7.69 1.21
CA TYR A 347 13.81 7.80 1.55
C TYR A 347 14.49 8.92 0.72
N ASN A 348 15.41 9.65 1.35
CA ASN A 348 16.10 10.82 0.77
C ASN A 348 15.17 11.97 0.28
N SER A 349 13.88 11.95 0.63
CA SER A 349 12.95 13.03 0.29
C SER A 349 12.67 13.90 1.50
N VAL A 350 12.54 15.21 1.28
CA VAL A 350 12.09 16.16 2.31
C VAL A 350 10.61 15.95 2.55
N LYS A 351 10.24 15.55 3.77
CA LYS A 351 8.85 15.20 4.08
C LYS A 351 8.09 16.34 4.74
N THR A 352 6.78 16.28 4.59
CA THR A 352 5.83 17.17 5.24
C THR A 352 4.83 16.34 6.02
N LEU A 353 4.60 16.73 7.26
CA LEU A 353 3.46 16.28 8.04
C LEU A 353 2.28 17.20 7.70
N ILE A 354 1.22 16.64 7.14
CA ILE A 354 -0.06 17.31 6.92
C ILE A 354 -0.99 16.89 8.04
N LEU A 355 -1.37 17.85 8.87
CA LEU A 355 -2.26 17.65 10.00
C LEU A 355 -3.59 18.35 9.71
N ASN A 356 -4.70 17.63 9.78
CA ASN A 356 -6.05 18.21 9.75
C ASN A 356 -6.64 18.16 11.15
N VAL A 357 -7.12 19.30 11.62
CA VAL A 357 -7.75 19.49 12.92
C VAL A 357 -9.06 20.24 12.69
N ASP A 358 -10.20 19.55 12.78
CA ASP A 358 -11.53 20.14 12.56
C ASP A 358 -11.67 20.84 11.21
N GLY A 359 -11.18 20.21 10.15
CA GLY A 359 -11.19 20.74 8.79
C GLY A 359 -10.09 21.76 8.53
N LYS A 360 -9.33 22.21 9.54
CA LYS A 360 -8.20 23.12 9.37
C LYS A 360 -6.91 22.34 9.14
N GLU A 361 -6.30 22.58 7.98
CA GLU A 361 -5.03 21.97 7.59
C GLU A 361 -3.83 22.76 8.12
N TYR A 362 -2.82 22.04 8.58
CA TYR A 362 -1.50 22.53 8.98
C TYR A 362 -0.44 21.70 8.24
N LYS A 363 0.47 22.39 7.54
CA LYS A 363 1.63 21.76 6.89
C LYS A 363 2.86 22.03 7.70
N ILE A 364 3.48 20.97 8.19
CA ILE A 364 4.56 21.03 9.17
C ILE A 364 5.78 20.34 8.54
N PRO A 365 6.88 21.06 8.28
CA PRO A 365 8.07 20.46 7.68
C PRO A 365 8.70 19.44 8.63
N GLU A 366 9.37 18.44 8.07
CA GLU A 366 10.11 17.42 8.81
C GLU A 366 11.16 18.02 9.76
N VAL A 367 11.95 18.97 9.28
CA VAL A 367 12.96 19.68 10.07
C VAL A 367 12.36 20.97 10.63
N ARG A 368 12.43 21.14 11.96
CA ARG A 368 11.85 22.27 12.68
C ARG A 368 12.86 22.86 13.66
N LEU A 369 12.92 24.19 13.69
CA LEU A 369 13.78 24.93 14.61
C LEU A 369 13.09 25.22 15.95
N ASP A 370 11.76 25.31 15.93
CA ASP A 370 10.94 25.67 17.10
C ASP A 370 9.85 24.63 17.39
N ASP A 371 9.41 24.61 18.64
CA ASP A 371 8.24 23.87 19.07
C ASP A 371 6.99 24.32 18.29
N THR A 372 6.14 23.37 17.89
CA THR A 372 4.82 23.68 17.34
C THR A 372 3.76 23.30 18.36
N ARG A 373 2.88 24.25 18.70
CA ARG A 373 1.78 24.06 19.65
C ARG A 373 0.47 24.41 18.98
N ILE A 374 -0.50 23.49 19.03
CA ILE A 374 -1.85 23.70 18.50
C ILE A 374 -2.84 23.38 19.62
N ASP A 375 -3.58 24.39 20.07
CA ASP A 375 -4.67 24.22 21.03
C ASP A 375 -5.92 23.72 20.29
N LEU A 376 -6.51 22.62 20.77
CA LEU A 376 -7.70 22.01 20.18
C LEU A 376 -9.01 22.62 20.71
N LYS A 377 -8.93 23.36 21.82
CA LYS A 377 -10.07 24.08 22.39
C LYS A 377 -10.13 25.51 21.86
N LYS A 378 -11.27 25.86 21.26
CA LYS A 378 -11.75 27.24 21.20
C LYS A 378 -12.93 27.42 22.14
#